data_AF-A0A2U9B041-F1
#
_entry.id   AF-A0A2U9B041-F1
#
_cell.length_a   1.000
_cell.length_b   1.000
_cell.length_c   1.000
_cell.angle_alpha   90.00
_cell.angle_beta   90.00
_cell.angle_gamma   90.00
#
_symmetry.space_group_name_H-M   'P 1'
#
loop_
_entity.id
_entity.type
_entity.pdbx_description
1 polymer ?
#
loop_
_entity_poly.entity_id
_entity_poly.type
_entity_poly.pdbx_seq_one_letter_code
_entity_poly.pdbx_strand_id
1 'polypeptide(L)'
;MKVLGVCLTVVGILLTLSQAFPLNSTGSIAKQSGLCEFDKQQCSNAIGSFCPQCDANGNFLPRQCWPSTGSCWCVDVNSGIEIANTLTPPGVVPVKCGRGNSCPYGWTSYAKRCFIFIDTPKTWTEAEIYCQFDGANLASIQSYEENHFLMSLTRGDTHNFPQTWIGGFDAIEPGYWMWSDGSKFYYENWYNTDKMYNRNETCLRMNYGYDFKWFNDYCTETHPFVCAKTI
;
A
#
# COMPACT_ATOMS: atom_id res chain seq x y z
N MET A 1 -76.11 -19.28 -29.32
CA MET A 1 -75.22 -18.19 -28.84
C MET A 1 -73.85 -18.38 -29.48
N LYS A 2 -73.17 -17.27 -29.75
CA LYS A 2 -71.99 -17.11 -30.62
C LYS A 2 -70.72 -17.79 -30.06
N VAL A 3 -69.83 -18.16 -30.99
CA VAL A 3 -68.45 -18.62 -30.78
C VAL A 3 -67.51 -17.43 -30.49
N LEU A 4 -66.44 -17.68 -29.71
CA LEU A 4 -65.11 -17.03 -29.57
C LEU A 4 -64.76 -16.94 -28.06
N GLY A 5 -63.64 -17.39 -27.49
CA GLY A 5 -62.39 -18.04 -27.94
C GLY A 5 -61.35 -17.97 -26.79
N VAL A 6 -60.19 -18.63 -26.98
CA VAL A 6 -58.87 -18.38 -26.33
C VAL A 6 -58.72 -19.00 -24.91
N CYS A 7 -57.64 -19.65 -24.45
CA CYS A 7 -56.26 -19.83 -24.92
C CYS A 7 -55.71 -21.18 -24.42
N LEU A 8 -55.07 -21.97 -25.28
CA LEU A 8 -54.19 -23.08 -24.91
C LEU A 8 -52.78 -22.51 -24.70
N THR A 9 -52.16 -22.70 -23.53
CA THR A 9 -50.72 -22.51 -23.36
C THR A 9 -50.07 -23.87 -23.15
N VAL A 10 -49.52 -24.39 -24.24
CA VAL A 10 -48.62 -25.55 -24.28
C VAL A 10 -47.27 -25.09 -23.76
N VAL A 11 -46.77 -25.74 -22.70
CA VAL A 11 -45.40 -25.60 -22.22
C VAL A 11 -44.47 -26.24 -23.25
N GLY A 12 -43.96 -25.44 -24.17
CA GLY A 12 -42.91 -25.81 -25.12
C GLY A 12 -41.55 -25.51 -24.51
N ILE A 13 -40.84 -26.56 -24.07
CA ILE A 13 -39.42 -26.49 -23.73
C ILE A 13 -38.65 -26.34 -25.05
N LEU A 14 -38.29 -25.09 -25.38
CA LEU A 14 -37.31 -24.79 -26.43
C LEU A 14 -35.92 -25.01 -25.85
N LEU A 15 -35.35 -26.20 -26.09
CA LEU A 15 -33.91 -26.41 -26.04
C LEU A 15 -33.30 -25.57 -27.17
N THR A 16 -32.88 -24.34 -26.86
CA THR A 16 -32.04 -23.58 -27.77
C THR A 16 -30.67 -24.25 -27.81
N LEU A 17 -30.33 -24.82 -28.97
CA LEU A 17 -28.98 -25.21 -29.32
C LEU A 17 -28.10 -23.96 -29.15
N SER A 18 -27.30 -23.91 -28.09
CA SER A 18 -26.20 -22.97 -28.00
C SER A 18 -25.29 -23.22 -29.20
N GLN A 19 -25.23 -22.25 -30.10
CA GLN A 19 -24.22 -22.25 -31.14
C GLN A 19 -22.87 -22.19 -30.43
N ALA A 20 -22.14 -23.31 -30.45
CA ALA A 20 -20.74 -23.32 -30.08
C ALA A 20 -20.01 -22.43 -31.09
N PHE A 21 -19.56 -21.26 -30.63
CA PHE A 21 -18.64 -20.44 -31.39
C PHE A 21 -17.37 -21.26 -31.62
N PRO A 22 -16.84 -21.33 -32.86
CA PRO A 22 -15.61 -22.05 -33.11
C PRO A 22 -14.48 -21.39 -32.33
N LEU A 23 -13.85 -22.13 -31.42
CA LEU A 23 -12.53 -21.82 -30.87
C LEU A 23 -11.51 -22.01 -32.00
N ASN A 24 -11.44 -21.06 -32.92
CA ASN A 24 -10.29 -20.91 -33.79
C ASN A 24 -10.04 -19.43 -34.08
N SER A 25 -9.53 -18.76 -33.04
CA SER A 25 -8.64 -17.64 -33.24
C SER A 25 -7.29 -18.10 -32.71
N THR A 26 -6.40 -18.51 -33.63
CA THR A 26 -4.96 -18.38 -33.42
C THR A 26 -4.60 -16.90 -33.40
N GLY A 27 -5.16 -16.16 -32.45
CA GLY A 27 -4.64 -14.89 -32.00
C GLY A 27 -3.57 -15.24 -30.98
N SER A 28 -2.32 -14.90 -31.30
CA SER A 28 -1.22 -14.84 -30.33
C SER A 28 -1.78 -14.41 -28.97
N ILE A 29 -1.63 -15.25 -27.94
CA ILE A 29 -1.85 -14.85 -26.55
C ILE A 29 -0.93 -13.64 -26.35
N ALA A 30 -1.51 -12.44 -26.41
CA ALA A 30 -0.76 -11.21 -26.21
C ALA A 30 -0.16 -11.33 -24.81
N LYS A 31 1.18 -11.44 -24.77
CA LYS A 31 1.96 -11.38 -23.53
C LYS A 31 1.39 -10.22 -22.73
N GLN A 32 0.84 -10.52 -21.56
CA GLN A 32 0.15 -9.54 -20.72
C GLN A 32 1.13 -8.38 -20.46
N SER A 33 0.99 -7.32 -21.24
CA SER A 33 1.96 -6.23 -21.27
C SER A 33 1.72 -5.38 -20.04
N GLY A 34 2.75 -5.14 -19.22
CA GLY A 34 2.64 -4.32 -18.02
C GLY A 34 2.11 -2.92 -18.31
N LEU A 35 1.62 -2.22 -17.27
CA LEU A 35 0.94 -0.92 -17.37
C LEU A 35 1.73 0.10 -18.20
N CYS A 36 3.06 0.16 -18.04
CA CYS A 36 3.90 1.08 -18.81
C CYS A 36 3.83 0.79 -20.31
N GLU A 37 3.87 -0.48 -20.70
CA GLU A 37 3.87 -0.85 -22.12
C GLU A 37 2.50 -0.58 -22.77
N PHE A 38 1.42 -0.70 -21.99
CA PHE A 38 0.10 -0.25 -22.42
C PHE A 38 0.06 1.26 -22.65
N ASP A 39 0.55 2.07 -21.71
CA ASP A 39 0.61 3.53 -21.85
C ASP A 39 1.50 3.98 -23.02
N LYS A 40 2.61 3.25 -23.23
CA LYS A 40 3.55 3.48 -24.33
C LYS A 40 2.93 3.20 -25.70
N GLN A 41 2.01 2.25 -25.82
CA GLN A 41 1.27 2.00 -27.06
C GLN A 41 0.25 3.10 -27.37
N GLN A 42 -0.28 3.78 -26.35
CA GLN A 42 -1.26 4.85 -26.54
C GLN A 42 -0.62 6.20 -26.92
N CYS A 43 0.62 6.46 -26.48
CA CYS A 43 1.31 7.71 -26.77
C CYS A 43 1.90 7.78 -28.20
N SER A 44 1.95 6.67 -28.94
CA SER A 44 2.65 6.55 -30.22
C SER A 44 2.05 7.38 -31.37
N ASN A 45 0.85 7.95 -31.19
CA ASN A 45 0.11 8.64 -32.26
C ASN A 45 0.22 10.17 -32.21
N ALA A 46 0.97 10.74 -31.26
CA ALA A 46 1.08 12.19 -31.10
C ALA A 46 2.55 12.66 -31.18
N ILE A 47 2.88 13.41 -32.24
CA ILE A 47 4.20 14.01 -32.42
C ILE A 47 4.44 15.02 -31.29
N GLY A 48 5.57 14.87 -30.59
CA GLY A 48 5.99 15.79 -29.53
C GLY A 48 5.48 15.42 -28.13
N SER A 49 4.46 14.56 -28.02
CA SER A 49 3.95 14.07 -26.73
C SER A 49 4.97 13.22 -25.99
N PHE A 50 4.87 13.20 -24.67
CA PHE A 50 5.65 12.32 -23.84
C PHE A 50 5.20 10.86 -24.03
N CYS A 51 6.17 9.97 -24.19
CA CYS A 51 5.98 8.52 -24.18
C CYS A 51 6.74 7.90 -23.02
N PRO A 52 6.10 7.08 -22.18
CA PRO A 52 6.77 6.46 -21.06
C PRO A 52 7.85 5.48 -21.53
N GLN A 53 8.91 5.43 -20.74
CA GLN A 53 10.06 4.56 -20.93
C GLN A 53 9.89 3.36 -20.00
N CYS A 54 9.83 2.16 -20.60
CA CYS A 54 9.53 0.92 -19.89
C CYS A 54 10.74 0.00 -19.83
N ASP A 55 10.80 -0.86 -18.79
CA ASP A 55 11.74 -1.96 -18.71
C ASP A 55 11.27 -3.20 -19.50
N ALA A 56 12.08 -4.27 -19.51
CA ALA A 56 11.78 -5.51 -20.23
C ALA A 56 10.58 -6.30 -19.66
N ASN A 57 10.16 -5.99 -18.43
CA ASN A 57 9.03 -6.60 -17.75
C ASN A 57 7.72 -5.82 -17.97
N GLY A 58 7.78 -4.63 -18.59
CA GLY A 58 6.64 -3.75 -18.80
C GLY A 58 6.34 -2.82 -17.63
N ASN A 59 7.27 -2.68 -16.68
CA ASN A 59 7.20 -1.66 -15.62
C ASN A 59 7.79 -0.34 -16.12
N PHE A 60 7.48 0.76 -15.45
CA PHE A 60 8.10 2.05 -15.73
C PHE A 60 9.57 2.04 -15.30
N LEU A 61 10.45 2.58 -16.14
CA LEU A 61 11.80 2.90 -15.69
C LEU A 61 11.71 3.92 -14.54
N PRO A 62 12.52 3.79 -13.46
CA PRO A 62 12.46 4.71 -12.33
C PRO A 62 12.65 6.18 -12.72
N ARG A 63 13.41 6.43 -13.80
CA ARG A 63 13.60 7.75 -14.40
C ARG A 63 12.87 7.79 -15.72
N GLN A 64 12.01 8.79 -15.87
CA GLN A 64 11.39 9.16 -17.13
C GLN A 64 12.04 10.43 -17.65
N CYS A 65 12.25 10.52 -18.96
CA CYS A 65 12.76 11.70 -19.63
C CYS A 65 11.93 11.97 -20.87
N TRP A 66 11.46 13.20 -21.02
CA TRP A 66 10.73 13.64 -22.20
C TRP A 66 11.72 14.12 -23.28
N PRO A 67 11.87 13.41 -24.41
CA PRO A 67 12.88 13.76 -25.40
C PRO A 67 12.66 15.13 -26.06
N SER A 68 11.39 15.54 -26.24
CA SER A 68 11.04 16.80 -26.91
C SER A 68 11.44 18.04 -26.09
N THR A 69 11.32 17.97 -24.77
CA THR A 69 11.64 19.09 -23.89
C THR A 69 13.02 18.96 -23.29
N GLY A 70 13.51 17.73 -23.07
CA GLY A 70 14.76 17.44 -22.36
C GLY A 70 14.61 17.35 -20.84
N SER A 71 13.39 17.47 -20.32
CA SER A 71 13.12 17.35 -18.88
C SER A 71 13.10 15.88 -18.44
N CYS A 72 13.58 15.60 -17.23
CA CYS A 72 13.54 14.26 -16.62
C CYS A 72 12.93 14.32 -15.22
N TRP A 73 12.27 13.25 -14.77
CA TRP A 73 11.69 13.11 -13.42
C TRP A 73 11.76 11.64 -12.97
N CYS A 74 11.54 11.41 -11.68
CA CYS A 74 11.40 10.06 -11.16
C CYS A 74 9.92 9.66 -11.09
N VAL A 75 9.65 8.37 -11.30
CA VAL A 75 8.31 7.80 -11.18
C VAL A 75 8.31 6.55 -10.30
N ASP A 76 7.16 6.22 -9.73
CA ASP A 76 6.92 4.89 -9.17
C ASP A 76 6.95 3.84 -10.29
N VAL A 77 7.70 2.75 -10.09
CA VAL A 77 7.97 1.75 -11.13
C VAL A 77 6.73 0.95 -11.53
N ASN A 78 5.75 0.84 -10.65
CA ASN A 78 4.55 0.02 -10.89
C ASN A 78 3.41 0.86 -11.50
N SER A 79 3.24 2.08 -11.00
CA SER A 79 2.11 2.97 -11.37
C SER A 79 2.46 4.05 -12.38
N GLY A 80 3.74 4.40 -12.56
CA GLY A 80 4.18 5.47 -13.47
C GLY A 80 3.93 6.88 -12.95
N ILE A 81 3.40 7.02 -11.73
CA ILE A 81 3.11 8.32 -11.10
C ILE A 81 4.42 9.04 -10.79
N GLU A 82 4.50 10.33 -11.16
CA GLU A 82 5.63 11.21 -10.84
C GLU A 82 5.84 11.35 -9.33
N ILE A 83 7.10 11.21 -8.90
CA ILE A 83 7.52 11.49 -7.54
C ILE A 83 7.76 13.00 -7.42
N ALA A 84 7.05 13.65 -6.49
CA ALA A 84 7.11 15.10 -6.32
C ALA A 84 8.55 15.62 -6.10
N ASN A 85 8.83 16.82 -6.61
CA ASN A 85 10.13 17.50 -6.52
C ASN A 85 11.30 16.75 -7.19
N THR A 86 11.03 15.87 -8.17
CA THR A 86 12.09 15.19 -8.93
C THR A 86 12.25 15.67 -10.37
N LEU A 87 11.36 16.56 -10.84
CA LEU A 87 11.45 17.17 -12.17
C LEU A 87 12.69 18.05 -12.30
N THR A 88 13.58 17.67 -13.22
CA THR A 88 14.78 18.40 -13.60
C THR A 88 14.63 19.01 -15.00
N PRO A 89 14.89 20.31 -15.16
CA PRO A 89 14.92 20.97 -16.47
C PRO A 89 16.04 20.45 -17.38
N PRO A 90 15.99 20.79 -18.69
CA PRO A 90 17.04 20.42 -19.64
C PRO A 90 18.40 21.01 -19.25
N GLY A 91 19.46 20.21 -19.37
CA GLY A 91 20.83 20.63 -19.05
C GLY A 91 21.19 20.58 -17.57
N VAL A 92 20.25 20.23 -16.69
CA VAL A 92 20.51 19.95 -15.28
C VAL A 92 20.77 18.46 -15.10
N VAL A 93 21.69 18.09 -14.21
CA VAL A 93 21.94 16.69 -13.88
C VAL A 93 20.66 16.08 -13.26
N PRO A 94 20.08 15.02 -13.85
CA PRO A 94 18.85 14.43 -13.34
C PRO A 94 19.00 13.86 -11.94
N VAL A 95 17.92 13.89 -11.15
CA VAL A 95 17.85 13.21 -9.85
C VAL A 95 18.10 11.70 -10.02
N LYS A 96 18.82 11.09 -9.07
CA LYS A 96 19.07 9.65 -9.07
C LYS A 96 17.80 8.89 -8.68
N CYS A 97 17.10 8.35 -9.67
CA CYS A 97 15.90 7.54 -9.48
C CYS A 97 16.24 6.06 -9.21
N GLY A 98 15.31 5.37 -8.53
CA GLY A 98 15.43 3.94 -8.18
C GLY A 98 14.79 3.63 -6.82
N ARG A 99 14.55 2.33 -6.53
CA ARG A 99 14.28 1.87 -5.16
C ARG A 99 15.48 2.26 -4.29
N GLY A 100 15.31 3.26 -3.41
CA GLY A 100 16.41 3.69 -2.55
C GLY A 100 16.47 5.18 -2.19
N ASN A 101 15.62 6.07 -2.71
CA ASN A 101 15.67 7.48 -2.31
C ASN A 101 14.32 8.15 -1.98
N SER A 102 13.18 7.51 -2.24
CA SER A 102 11.87 8.11 -2.00
C SER A 102 10.83 7.05 -1.64
N CYS A 103 9.86 7.46 -0.84
CA CYS A 103 8.78 6.57 -0.44
C CYS A 103 7.76 6.37 -1.57
N PRO A 104 7.07 5.21 -1.62
CA PRO A 104 5.98 4.99 -2.56
C PRO A 104 4.87 6.04 -2.39
N TYR A 105 4.03 6.20 -3.40
CA TYR A 105 2.89 7.13 -3.32
C TYR A 105 2.01 6.84 -2.09
N GLY A 106 1.61 7.89 -1.37
CA GLY A 106 0.83 7.80 -0.13
C GLY A 106 1.66 7.51 1.13
N TRP A 107 2.94 7.15 0.99
CA TRP A 107 3.84 6.96 2.13
C TRP A 107 4.62 8.24 2.44
N THR A 108 4.78 8.53 3.73
CA THR A 108 5.54 9.67 4.24
C THR A 108 6.96 9.23 4.59
N SER A 109 7.95 9.98 4.13
CA SER A 109 9.37 9.71 4.41
C SER A 109 9.80 10.32 5.75
N TYR A 110 10.51 9.53 6.56
CA TYR A 110 11.20 9.99 7.75
C TYR A 110 12.45 9.12 8.00
N ALA A 111 13.61 9.74 8.23
CA ALA A 111 14.87 9.05 8.57
C ALA A 111 15.23 7.83 7.70
N LYS A 112 15.07 7.93 6.37
CA LYS A 112 15.29 6.83 5.38
C LYS A 112 14.34 5.63 5.53
N ARG A 113 13.19 5.85 6.14
CA ARG A 113 12.09 4.90 6.22
C ARG A 113 10.83 5.55 5.66
N CYS A 114 9.91 4.71 5.26
CA CYS A 114 8.62 5.09 4.73
C CYS A 114 7.54 4.62 5.69
N PHE A 115 6.59 5.50 5.98
CA PHE A 115 5.49 5.23 6.89
C PHE A 115 4.15 5.58 6.24
N ILE A 116 3.12 4.80 6.51
CA ILE A 116 1.75 5.13 6.11
C ILE A 116 0.80 4.79 7.26
N PHE A 117 -0.10 5.72 7.56
CA PHE A 117 -1.16 5.51 8.53
C PHE A 117 -2.41 5.00 7.82
N ILE A 118 -2.98 3.91 8.33
CA ILE A 118 -4.20 3.30 7.84
C ILE A 118 -5.26 3.49 8.92
N ASP A 119 -6.29 4.28 8.59
CA ASP A 119 -7.35 4.68 9.51
C ASP A 119 -8.40 3.60 9.74
N THR A 120 -8.48 2.61 8.85
CA THR A 120 -9.45 1.52 8.91
C THR A 120 -9.01 0.47 9.93
N PRO A 121 -9.72 0.32 11.07
CA PRO A 121 -9.25 -0.53 12.16
C PRO A 121 -9.18 -2.01 11.79
N LYS A 122 -8.17 -2.71 12.33
CA LYS A 122 -7.92 -4.15 12.15
C LYS A 122 -7.38 -4.77 13.42
N THR A 123 -7.51 -6.09 13.56
CA THR A 123 -6.75 -6.83 14.57
C THR A 123 -5.25 -6.70 14.28
N TRP A 124 -4.40 -6.87 15.29
CA TRP A 124 -2.97 -6.67 15.10
C TRP A 124 -2.41 -7.60 14.01
N THR A 125 -2.82 -8.87 13.98
CA THR A 125 -2.41 -9.84 12.97
C THR A 125 -2.89 -9.46 11.56
N GLU A 126 -4.13 -9.00 11.42
CA GLU A 126 -4.64 -8.53 10.11
C GLU A 126 -3.92 -7.27 9.63
N ALA A 127 -3.56 -6.37 10.56
CA ALA A 127 -2.80 -5.16 10.27
C ALA A 127 -1.36 -5.48 9.82
N GLU A 128 -0.69 -6.42 10.49
CA GLU A 128 0.63 -6.91 10.10
C GLU A 128 0.59 -7.54 8.70
N ILE A 129 -0.37 -8.43 8.44
CA ILE A 129 -0.58 -9.03 7.12
C ILE A 129 -0.82 -7.94 6.06
N TYR A 130 -1.63 -6.93 6.37
CA TYR A 130 -1.88 -5.81 5.47
C TYR A 130 -0.57 -5.09 5.09
N CYS A 131 0.28 -4.77 6.07
CA CYS A 131 1.56 -4.14 5.80
C CYS A 131 2.49 -5.03 4.96
N GLN A 132 2.49 -6.34 5.22
CA GLN A 132 3.30 -7.32 4.49
C GLN A 132 2.95 -7.44 3.02
N PHE A 133 1.67 -7.24 2.63
CA PHE A 133 1.26 -7.20 1.22
C PHE A 133 2.01 -6.12 0.41
N ASP A 134 2.42 -5.03 1.05
CA ASP A 134 3.20 -3.93 0.44
C ASP A 134 4.72 -4.03 0.72
N GLY A 135 5.19 -5.19 1.16
CA GLY A 135 6.60 -5.43 1.53
C GLY A 135 7.05 -4.58 2.73
N ALA A 136 6.13 -4.31 3.65
CA ALA A 136 6.35 -3.58 4.89
C ALA A 136 5.97 -4.45 6.10
N ASN A 137 6.11 -3.89 7.29
CA ASN A 137 5.62 -4.46 8.54
C ASN A 137 4.85 -3.39 9.31
N LEU A 138 4.14 -3.75 10.38
CA LEU A 138 3.74 -2.75 11.36
C LEU A 138 4.96 -1.99 11.88
N ALA A 139 4.80 -0.70 12.08
CA ALA A 139 5.93 0.19 12.33
C ALA A 139 6.65 -0.14 13.64
N SER A 140 7.95 -0.39 13.56
CA SER A 140 8.84 -0.30 14.72
C SER A 140 9.24 1.15 14.99
N ILE A 141 9.46 1.48 16.27
CA ILE A 141 9.89 2.81 16.70
C ILE A 141 11.31 2.77 17.25
N GLN A 142 12.22 3.49 16.62
CA GLN A 142 13.67 3.42 16.89
C GLN A 142 14.22 4.60 17.69
N SER A 143 13.44 5.67 17.88
CA SER A 143 13.88 6.89 18.57
C SER A 143 12.72 7.71 19.09
N TYR A 144 13.04 8.67 19.96
CA TYR A 144 12.09 9.68 20.44
C TYR A 144 11.52 10.51 19.28
N GLU A 145 12.37 10.92 18.35
CA GLU A 145 11.97 11.76 17.23
C GLU A 145 11.06 10.98 16.26
N GLU A 146 11.33 9.69 16.05
CA GLU A 146 10.46 8.82 15.25
C GLU A 146 9.10 8.58 15.93
N ASN A 147 9.07 8.41 17.25
CA ASN A 147 7.81 8.31 17.99
C ASN A 147 6.94 9.56 17.79
N HIS A 148 7.54 10.75 17.96
CA HIS A 148 6.83 12.02 17.76
C HIS A 148 6.39 12.25 16.32
N PHE A 149 7.18 11.79 15.35
CA PHE A 149 6.78 11.79 13.95
C PHE A 149 5.54 10.91 13.73
N LEU A 150 5.51 9.68 14.24
CA LEU A 150 4.33 8.79 14.14
C LEU A 150 3.10 9.38 14.86
N MET A 151 3.27 10.00 16.03
CA MET A 151 2.18 10.72 16.70
C MET A 151 1.58 11.81 15.80
N SER A 152 2.44 12.56 15.09
CA SER A 152 2.00 13.60 14.17
C SER A 152 1.32 13.02 12.92
N LEU A 153 1.83 11.91 12.40
CA LEU A 153 1.26 11.20 11.25
C LEU A 153 -0.15 10.67 11.55
N THR A 154 -0.33 10.01 12.71
CA THR A 154 -1.60 9.41 13.14
C THR A 154 -2.67 10.46 13.49
N ARG A 155 -2.26 11.67 13.88
CA ARG A 155 -3.19 12.78 14.13
C ARG A 155 -3.91 13.23 12.85
N GLY A 156 -3.16 13.35 11.75
CA GLY A 156 -3.66 13.82 10.46
C GLY A 156 -4.63 15.01 10.55
N ASP A 157 -5.67 14.99 9.69
CA ASP A 157 -6.73 16.00 9.65
C ASP A 157 -7.84 15.78 10.69
N THR A 158 -7.87 14.61 11.34
CA THR A 158 -8.89 14.28 12.36
C THR A 158 -8.74 15.11 13.64
N HIS A 159 -7.55 15.70 13.84
CA HIS A 159 -7.14 16.45 15.03
C HIS A 159 -7.26 15.68 16.35
N ASN A 160 -7.54 14.38 16.31
CA ASN A 160 -7.52 13.47 17.44
C ASN A 160 -6.28 12.57 17.37
N PHE A 161 -5.85 12.02 18.50
CA PHE A 161 -4.76 11.03 18.54
C PHE A 161 -5.37 9.64 18.73
N PRO A 162 -5.73 8.93 17.64
CA PRO A 162 -6.30 7.60 17.77
C PRO A 162 -5.26 6.65 18.39
N GLN A 163 -5.71 5.78 19.29
CA GLN A 163 -4.90 4.64 19.70
C GLN A 163 -4.62 3.80 18.46
N THR A 164 -3.34 3.48 18.23
CA THR A 164 -2.88 3.00 16.94
C THR A 164 -1.92 1.85 17.12
N TRP A 165 -2.12 0.75 16.41
CA TRP A 165 -1.21 -0.39 16.40
C TRP A 165 0.15 -0.01 15.81
N ILE A 166 1.19 -0.51 16.48
CA ILE A 166 2.57 -0.53 16.03
C ILE A 166 3.11 -1.96 16.13
N GLY A 167 4.28 -2.24 15.57
CA GLY A 167 4.75 -3.61 15.35
C GLY A 167 5.23 -4.35 16.60
N GLY A 168 4.99 -3.80 17.78
CA GLY A 168 5.44 -4.41 19.03
C GLY A 168 4.49 -5.51 19.45
N PHE A 169 5.02 -6.63 19.90
CA PHE A 169 4.24 -7.71 20.50
C PHE A 169 5.06 -8.36 21.62
N ASP A 170 4.37 -8.90 22.62
CA ASP A 170 5.01 -9.67 23.69
C ASP A 170 5.35 -11.05 23.13
N ALA A 171 6.63 -11.43 23.21
CA ALA A 171 7.09 -12.73 22.77
C ALA A 171 6.58 -13.85 23.70
N ILE A 172 6.93 -15.10 23.40
CA ILE A 172 6.53 -16.31 24.14
C ILE A 172 6.78 -16.20 25.67
N GLU A 173 7.66 -15.31 26.11
CA GLU A 173 7.91 -15.00 27.52
C GLU A 173 7.35 -13.61 27.90
N PRO A 174 6.46 -13.53 28.92
CA PRO A 174 5.89 -12.27 29.35
C PRO A 174 6.94 -11.21 29.70
N GLY A 175 6.79 -10.02 29.12
CA GLY A 175 7.69 -8.88 29.36
C GLY A 175 8.86 -8.77 28.39
N TYR A 176 8.97 -9.69 27.42
CA TYR A 176 9.98 -9.64 26.36
C TYR A 176 9.36 -9.16 25.05
N TRP A 177 9.45 -7.85 24.82
CA TRP A 177 8.87 -7.22 23.64
C TRP A 177 9.79 -7.29 22.43
N MET A 178 9.20 -7.59 21.27
CA MET A 178 9.88 -7.66 19.98
C MET A 178 9.13 -6.82 18.95
N TRP A 179 9.87 -6.31 17.96
CA TRP A 179 9.27 -5.72 16.76
C TRP A 179 9.07 -6.78 15.68
N SER A 180 7.90 -6.76 15.01
CA SER A 180 7.57 -7.70 13.93
C SER A 180 8.49 -7.61 12.72
N ASP A 181 9.10 -6.44 12.50
CA ASP A 181 10.09 -6.20 11.45
C ASP A 181 11.51 -6.73 11.77
N GLY A 182 11.70 -7.33 12.95
CA GLY A 182 12.98 -7.86 13.41
C GLY A 182 13.99 -6.81 13.88
N SER A 183 13.60 -5.53 13.93
CA SER A 183 14.44 -4.47 14.47
C SER A 183 14.65 -4.62 15.97
N LYS A 184 15.69 -3.94 16.50
CA LYS A 184 16.06 -4.05 17.91
C LYS A 184 15.09 -3.25 18.78
N PHE A 185 14.62 -3.84 19.87
CA PHE A 185 13.73 -3.20 20.83
C PHE A 185 14.54 -2.42 21.89
N TYR A 186 15.13 -1.27 21.51
CA TYR A 186 15.95 -0.45 22.42
C TYR A 186 15.32 0.88 22.85
N TYR A 187 14.51 1.49 21.97
CA TYR A 187 13.74 2.67 22.34
C TYR A 187 12.41 2.24 22.95
N GLU A 188 12.04 2.89 24.05
CA GLU A 188 10.83 2.56 24.79
C GLU A 188 10.07 3.83 25.20
N ASN A 189 8.75 3.80 25.10
CA ASN A 189 7.89 4.93 25.47
C ASN A 189 6.61 4.47 26.19
N TRP A 190 6.73 3.51 27.10
CA TRP A 190 5.62 2.93 27.87
C TRP A 190 4.88 3.97 28.74
N TYR A 191 3.57 3.76 28.91
CA TYR A 191 2.71 4.56 29.79
C TYR A 191 3.02 4.29 31.27
N ASN A 192 3.29 3.04 31.62
CA ASN A 192 3.71 2.61 32.94
C ASN A 192 5.01 1.79 32.85
N THR A 193 5.75 1.71 33.95
CA THR A 193 6.98 0.90 34.02
C THR A 193 6.69 -0.59 34.22
N ASP A 194 5.47 -0.93 34.62
CA ASP A 194 5.02 -2.31 34.75
C ASP A 194 4.59 -2.84 33.38
N LYS A 195 5.57 -3.35 32.63
CA LYS A 195 5.38 -4.04 31.34
C LYS A 195 4.54 -5.32 31.45
N MET A 196 4.19 -5.72 32.68
CA MET A 196 3.52 -6.97 33.01
C MET A 196 2.17 -6.67 33.63
N TYR A 197 1.08 -6.94 32.89
CA TYR A 197 -0.20 -7.13 33.58
C TYR A 197 -1.01 -8.33 33.11
N ASN A 198 -0.75 -8.92 31.95
CA ASN A 198 -1.59 -10.00 31.45
C ASN A 198 -0.74 -11.13 30.87
N ARG A 199 -0.96 -12.37 31.33
CA ARG A 199 -0.36 -13.61 30.76
C ARG A 199 -0.96 -14.00 29.41
N ASN A 200 -1.59 -13.06 28.72
CA ASN A 200 -2.25 -13.27 27.43
C ASN A 200 -1.38 -12.63 26.35
N GLU A 201 -1.50 -13.12 25.11
CA GLU A 201 -0.86 -12.51 23.94
C GLU A 201 -1.30 -11.04 23.86
N THR A 202 -0.35 -10.12 24.08
CA THR A 202 -0.61 -8.69 24.02
C THR A 202 0.22 -8.02 22.93
N CYS A 203 -0.41 -7.05 22.29
CA CYS A 203 0.11 -6.32 21.15
C CYS A 203 0.24 -4.84 21.49
N LEU A 204 1.19 -4.16 20.85
CA LEU A 204 1.59 -2.82 21.22
C LEU A 204 0.81 -1.77 20.43
N ARG A 205 0.18 -0.85 21.14
CA ARG A 205 -0.40 0.37 20.57
C ARG A 205 0.22 1.62 21.17
N MET A 206 0.27 2.68 20.37
CA MET A 206 0.68 4.03 20.80
C MET A 206 -0.53 4.95 21.03
N ASN A 207 -0.26 6.19 21.44
CA ASN A 207 -1.27 7.23 21.72
C ASN A 207 -2.23 6.88 22.88
N TYR A 208 -1.75 6.16 23.90
CA TYR A 208 -2.55 5.84 25.08
C TYR A 208 -2.46 6.92 26.15
N GLY A 209 -3.60 7.20 26.79
CA GLY A 209 -3.72 8.16 27.89
C GLY A 209 -3.47 9.62 27.45
N TYR A 210 -3.38 10.52 28.43
CA TYR A 210 -3.10 11.95 28.18
C TYR A 210 -1.65 12.21 27.73
N ASP A 211 -0.74 11.28 28.05
CA ASP A 211 0.68 11.39 27.71
C ASP A 211 1.03 10.77 26.35
N PHE A 212 0.03 10.21 25.64
CA PHE A 212 0.16 9.56 24.32
C PHE A 212 1.26 8.50 24.25
N LYS A 213 1.39 7.73 25.33
CA LYS A 213 2.42 6.71 25.52
C LYS A 213 2.03 5.38 24.88
N TRP A 214 2.93 4.41 24.93
CA TRP A 214 2.65 3.04 24.51
C TRP A 214 1.94 2.27 25.61
N PHE A 215 1.01 1.42 25.20
CA PHE A 215 0.32 0.52 26.10
C PHE A 215 0.00 -0.78 25.37
N ASN A 216 -0.01 -1.87 26.11
CA ASN A 216 -0.38 -3.16 25.58
C ASN A 216 -1.90 -3.32 25.56
N ASP A 217 -2.40 -4.09 24.60
CA ASP A 217 -3.82 -4.40 24.47
C ASP A 217 -3.98 -5.81 23.88
N TYR A 218 -5.18 -6.37 23.96
CA TYR A 218 -5.43 -7.70 23.40
C TYR A 218 -5.27 -7.64 21.87
N CYS A 219 -4.50 -8.55 21.30
CA CYS A 219 -4.24 -8.57 19.85
C CYS A 219 -5.51 -8.76 19.00
N THR A 220 -6.61 -9.23 19.62
CA THR A 220 -7.94 -9.38 19.03
C THR A 220 -8.75 -8.09 18.96
N GLU A 221 -8.33 -7.02 19.66
CA GLU A 221 -8.94 -5.71 19.51
C GLU A 221 -8.62 -5.11 18.15
N THR A 222 -9.48 -4.21 17.68
CA THR A 222 -9.28 -3.54 16.39
C THR A 222 -8.86 -2.09 16.59
N HIS A 223 -7.75 -1.70 15.98
CA HIS A 223 -7.27 -0.31 15.99
C HIS A 223 -6.77 0.08 14.59
N PRO A 224 -6.80 1.39 14.25
CA PRO A 224 -5.98 1.94 13.18
C PRO A 224 -4.51 1.56 13.36
N PHE A 225 -3.69 1.64 12.31
CA PHE A 225 -2.32 1.13 12.37
C PHE A 225 -1.35 1.89 11.45
N VAL A 226 -0.06 1.80 11.76
CA VAL A 226 1.00 2.37 10.91
C VAL A 226 1.85 1.25 10.33
N CYS A 227 2.00 1.24 9.00
CA CYS A 227 2.98 0.39 8.33
C CYS A 227 4.31 1.14 8.15
N ALA A 228 5.43 0.42 8.18
CA ALA A 228 6.75 0.96 7.90
C ALA A 228 7.60 0.03 7.03
N LYS A 229 8.46 0.62 6.19
CA LYS A 229 9.52 -0.08 5.46
C LYS A 229 10.75 0.80 5.27
N THR A 230 11.91 0.19 5.10
CA THR A 230 13.14 0.91 4.74
C THR A 230 13.11 1.34 3.28
N ILE A 231 13.72 2.48 2.99
CA ILE A 231 13.95 2.98 1.62
C ILE A 231 14.99 2.13 0.90
#